data_AF-A0A453IVH5-F1
#
_entry.id   AF-A0A453IVH5-F1
#
_cell.length_a   1.000
_cell.length_b   1.000
_cell.length_c   1.000
_cell.angle_alpha   90.00
_cell.angle_beta   90.00
_cell.angle_gamma   90.00
#
_symmetry.space_group_name_H-M   'P 1'
#
loop_
_entity.id
_entity.type
_entity.pdbx_description
1 polymer ?
#
loop_
_entity_poly.entity_id
_entity_poly.type
_entity_poly.pdbx_seq_one_letter_code
_entity_poly.pdbx_strand_id
1 'polypeptide(L)'
;LHYCFTSMDYRHCKILIQHGIDSLRTRTHHTRRMSDYYIECFRCAQGSELLVFEEVVIERAVDLALGQYSNYAIQHVLKHCEYATKLRIVEQLMPEVLMLCLDEHGGYVVQSCFKQADNAPLDADMLVIVLDTVLGLGIEELTQMVTGDHSHWVVLELLGEKSQILMKERVRILALMISRLSETVLQQPNARRVMARLPATS
;
A
#
# COMPACT_ATOMS: atom_id res chain seq x y z
N LEU A 1 16.87 18.33 -8.86
CA LEU A 1 15.76 18.55 -7.91
C LEU A 1 16.25 18.47 -6.47
N HIS A 2 16.71 17.32 -5.99
CA HIS A 2 17.29 17.20 -4.63
C HIS A 2 18.34 18.29 -4.30
N TYR A 3 19.33 18.50 -5.18
CA TYR A 3 20.33 19.57 -5.00
C TYR A 3 19.74 20.98 -4.84
N CYS A 4 18.60 21.28 -5.48
CA CYS A 4 17.93 22.57 -5.33
C CYS A 4 17.35 22.71 -3.91
N PHE A 5 16.67 21.67 -3.43
CA PHE A 5 16.09 21.65 -2.09
C PHE A 5 17.14 21.69 -0.98
N THR A 6 18.30 21.07 -1.17
CA THR A 6 19.38 21.05 -0.17
C THR A 6 20.25 22.31 -0.17
N SER A 7 20.26 23.08 -1.26
CA SER A 7 21.17 24.24 -1.42
C SER A 7 20.46 25.58 -1.27
N MET A 8 19.12 25.60 -1.25
CA MET A 8 18.30 26.82 -1.19
C MET A 8 17.81 27.12 0.24
N ASP A 9 17.61 28.41 0.53
CA ASP A 9 16.89 28.87 1.74
C ASP A 9 15.46 28.28 1.75
N TYR A 10 14.99 27.86 2.94
CA TYR A 10 13.68 27.24 3.12
C TYR A 10 12.52 28.06 2.54
N ARG A 11 12.60 29.40 2.55
CA ARG A 11 11.57 30.27 1.96
C ARG A 11 11.35 29.97 0.47
N HIS A 12 12.41 29.65 -0.27
CA HIS A 12 12.28 29.28 -1.67
C HIS A 12 11.85 27.81 -1.83
N CYS A 13 12.31 26.91 -0.97
CA CYS A 13 11.83 25.53 -0.93
C CYS A 13 10.32 25.47 -0.66
N LYS A 14 9.80 26.35 0.21
CA LYS A 14 8.37 26.47 0.52
C LYS A 14 7.52 26.78 -0.72
N ILE A 15 8.00 27.63 -1.62
CA ILE A 15 7.29 27.92 -2.89
C ILE A 15 7.23 26.65 -3.76
N LEU A 16 8.34 25.90 -3.84
CA LEU A 16 8.38 24.64 -4.57
C LEU A 16 7.50 23.57 -3.92
N ILE A 17 7.43 23.51 -2.59
CA ILE A 17 6.55 22.58 -1.87
C ILE A 17 5.09 22.92 -2.17
N GLN A 18 4.71 24.19 -2.09
CA GLN A 18 3.34 24.62 -2.38
C GLN A 18 2.93 24.28 -3.81
N HIS A 19 3.80 24.54 -4.79
CA HIS A 19 3.55 24.12 -6.17
C HIS A 19 3.44 22.59 -6.31
N GLY A 20 4.24 21.84 -5.55
CA GLY A 20 4.16 20.38 -5.48
C GLY A 20 2.80 19.90 -4.96
N ILE A 21 2.30 20.50 -3.88
CA ILE A 21 0.99 20.24 -3.28
C ILE A 21 -0.13 20.51 -4.30
N ASP A 22 -0.12 21.68 -4.93
CA ASP A 22 -1.18 22.06 -5.87
C ASP A 22 -1.17 21.16 -7.12
N SER A 23 0.02 20.77 -7.57
CA SER A 23 0.20 19.79 -8.64
C SER A 23 -0.31 18.40 -8.25
N LEU A 24 -0.05 17.94 -7.03
CA LEU A 24 -0.53 16.65 -6.52
C LEU A 24 -2.05 16.62 -6.38
N ARG A 25 -2.65 17.74 -5.98
CA ARG A 25 -4.11 17.88 -5.81
C ARG A 25 -4.87 17.86 -7.13
N THR A 26 -4.32 18.47 -8.17
CA THR A 26 -5.07 18.76 -9.41
C THR A 26 -4.79 17.80 -10.56
N ARG A 27 -3.63 17.13 -10.56
CA ARG A 27 -3.24 16.28 -11.69
C ARG A 27 -3.67 14.84 -11.48
N THR A 28 -4.14 14.24 -12.57
CA THR A 28 -4.50 12.82 -12.65
C THR A 28 -3.39 11.98 -13.29
N HIS A 29 -2.55 12.59 -14.13
CA HIS A 29 -1.42 11.92 -14.77
C HIS A 29 -0.10 12.40 -14.18
N HIS A 30 0.68 11.45 -13.67
CA HIS A 30 1.98 11.71 -13.08
C HIS A 30 3.07 11.04 -13.90
N THR A 31 4.23 11.69 -14.01
CA THR A 31 5.43 11.11 -14.63
C THR A 31 6.42 10.71 -13.55
N ARG A 32 7.44 9.90 -13.91
CA ARG A 32 8.52 9.55 -12.99
C ARG A 32 9.15 10.77 -12.30
N ARG A 33 9.45 11.83 -13.07
CA ARG A 33 10.03 13.08 -12.54
C ARG A 33 9.12 13.79 -11.55
N MET A 34 7.80 13.66 -11.74
CA MET A 34 6.83 14.22 -10.81
C MET A 34 6.80 13.43 -9.51
N SER A 35 6.86 12.10 -9.56
CA SER A 35 6.99 11.29 -8.35
C SER A 35 8.25 11.66 -7.55
N ASP A 36 9.40 11.77 -8.22
CA ASP A 36 10.65 12.18 -7.58
C ASP A 36 10.52 13.57 -6.94
N TYR A 37 9.81 14.48 -7.62
CA TYR A 37 9.52 15.81 -7.11
C TYR A 37 8.62 15.80 -5.87
N TYR A 38 7.54 15.02 -5.88
CA TYR A 38 6.63 14.90 -4.72
C TYR A 38 7.32 14.29 -3.50
N ILE A 39 8.17 13.28 -3.72
CA ILE A 39 9.00 12.69 -2.66
C ILE A 39 9.90 13.75 -2.04
N GLU A 40 10.54 14.59 -2.86
CA GLU A 40 11.40 15.65 -2.35
C GLU A 40 10.60 16.76 -1.64
N CYS A 41 9.42 17.13 -2.17
CA CYS A 41 8.51 18.05 -1.48
C CYS A 41 8.14 17.53 -0.10
N PHE A 42 7.76 16.25 0.03
CA PHE A 42 7.41 15.64 1.30
C PHE A 42 8.59 15.67 2.29
N ARG A 43 9.78 15.25 1.86
CA ARG A 43 10.99 15.24 2.71
C ARG A 43 11.36 16.62 3.24
N CYS A 44 11.15 17.65 2.44
CA CYS A 44 11.54 19.00 2.78
C CYS A 44 10.41 19.81 3.43
N ALA A 45 9.16 19.34 3.40
CA ALA A 45 8.04 20.06 3.99
C ALA A 45 8.14 20.11 5.52
N GLN A 46 7.78 21.24 6.10
CA GLN A 46 7.80 21.47 7.55
C GLN A 46 6.51 22.17 8.01
N GLY A 47 6.14 21.98 9.27
CA GLY A 47 5.01 22.67 9.89
C GLY A 47 3.72 22.56 9.07
N SER A 48 3.11 23.70 8.75
CA SER A 48 1.86 23.76 7.97
C SER A 48 1.97 23.15 6.58
N GLU A 49 3.14 23.24 5.92
CA GLU A 49 3.30 22.71 4.57
C GLU A 49 3.22 21.18 4.55
N LEU A 50 3.81 20.53 5.57
CA LEU A 50 3.76 19.08 5.69
C LEU A 50 2.33 18.60 5.94
N LEU A 51 1.61 19.25 6.87
CA LEU A 51 0.22 18.90 7.18
C LEU A 51 -0.68 19.00 5.94
N VAL A 52 -0.53 20.06 5.14
CA VAL A 52 -1.32 20.22 3.90
C VAL A 52 -0.92 19.19 2.84
N PHE A 53 0.38 18.86 2.73
CA PHE A 53 0.84 17.83 1.80
C PHE A 53 0.25 16.46 2.16
N GLU A 54 0.32 16.08 3.43
CA GLU A 54 -0.22 14.81 3.93
C GLU A 54 -1.73 14.72 3.74
N GLU A 55 -2.46 15.81 3.98
CA GLU A 55 -3.92 15.84 3.74
C GLU A 55 -4.25 15.58 2.26
N VAL A 56 -3.52 16.19 1.33
CA VAL A 56 -3.72 15.93 -0.11
C VAL A 56 -3.39 14.49 -0.47
N VAL A 57 -2.36 13.88 0.13
CA VAL A 57 -2.05 12.46 -0.10
C VAL A 57 -3.17 11.56 0.40
N ILE A 58 -3.76 11.87 1.56
CA ILE A 58 -4.90 11.14 2.12
C ILE A 58 -6.11 11.25 1.19
N GLU A 59 -6.50 12.47 0.80
CA GLU A 59 -7.63 12.72 -0.10
C GLU A 59 -7.49 12.02 -1.46
N ARG A 60 -6.25 11.88 -1.95
CA ARG A 60 -5.92 11.30 -3.26
C ARG A 60 -5.41 9.86 -3.17
N ALA A 61 -5.51 9.20 -2.02
CA ALA A 61 -4.76 7.96 -1.73
C ALA A 61 -4.97 6.86 -2.78
N VAL A 62 -6.23 6.59 -3.14
CA VAL A 62 -6.58 5.55 -4.13
C VAL A 62 -6.03 5.89 -5.52
N ASP A 63 -6.26 7.11 -6.00
CA ASP A 63 -5.76 7.58 -7.30
C ASP A 63 -4.23 7.51 -7.38
N LEU A 64 -3.55 7.92 -6.31
CA LEU A 64 -2.09 7.86 -6.25
C LEU A 64 -1.61 6.41 -6.27
N ALA A 65 -2.29 5.51 -5.56
CA ALA A 65 -1.93 4.10 -5.46
C ALA A 65 -2.06 3.35 -6.80
N LEU A 66 -3.08 3.67 -7.60
CA LEU A 66 -3.31 3.09 -8.93
C LEU A 66 -2.41 3.68 -10.03
N GLY A 67 -1.80 4.85 -9.80
CA GLY A 67 -1.02 5.49 -10.84
C GLY A 67 0.39 4.90 -11.01
N GLN A 68 0.79 4.65 -12.27
CA GLN A 68 2.08 4.08 -12.68
C GLN A 68 3.32 4.69 -12.03
N TYR A 69 3.30 6.00 -11.79
CA TYR A 69 4.42 6.69 -11.15
C TYR A 69 4.06 7.27 -9.79
N SER A 70 2.80 7.64 -9.55
CA SER A 70 2.38 8.18 -8.24
C SER A 70 2.40 7.14 -7.13
N ASN A 71 2.30 5.85 -7.44
CA ASN A 71 2.36 4.79 -6.44
C ASN A 71 3.67 4.84 -5.64
N TYR A 72 4.78 5.25 -6.26
CA TYR A 72 6.07 5.38 -5.57
C TYR A 72 6.07 6.52 -4.54
N ALA A 73 5.36 7.61 -4.82
CA ALA A 73 5.26 8.74 -3.91
C ALA A 73 4.44 8.37 -2.66
N ILE A 74 3.26 7.75 -2.82
CA ILE A 74 2.45 7.32 -1.66
C ILE A 74 3.14 6.21 -0.85
N GLN A 75 3.84 5.27 -1.50
CA GLN A 75 4.67 4.30 -0.79
C GLN A 75 5.78 4.99 0.03
N HIS A 76 6.37 6.08 -0.50
CA HIS A 76 7.36 6.84 0.24
C HIS A 76 6.75 7.52 1.46
N VAL A 77 5.56 8.12 1.32
CA VAL A 77 4.84 8.74 2.43
C VAL A 77 4.48 7.69 3.48
N LEU A 78 3.88 6.55 3.11
CA LEU A 78 3.55 5.46 4.04
C LEU A 78 4.76 4.99 4.88
N LYS A 79 5.97 5.04 4.32
CA LYS A 79 7.20 4.62 5.02
C LYS A 79 7.74 5.65 6.01
N HIS A 80 7.42 6.93 5.85
CA HIS A 80 8.10 8.02 6.56
C HIS A 80 7.15 8.98 7.28
N CYS A 81 5.85 8.93 7.03
CA CYS A 81 4.86 9.72 7.75
C CYS A 81 4.64 9.18 9.16
N GLU A 82 4.06 10.04 10.00
CA GLU A 82 3.65 9.67 11.35
C GLU A 82 2.51 8.65 11.33
N TYR A 83 2.37 7.91 12.44
CA TYR A 83 1.34 6.87 12.58
C TYR A 83 -0.07 7.38 12.25
N ALA A 84 -0.43 8.58 12.72
CA ALA A 84 -1.76 9.15 12.50
C ALA A 84 -2.05 9.36 11.00
N THR A 85 -1.08 9.86 10.24
CA THR A 85 -1.20 10.05 8.79
C THR A 85 -1.26 8.70 8.07
N LYS A 86 -0.40 7.75 8.46
CA LYS A 86 -0.41 6.40 7.91
C LYS A 86 -1.78 5.73 8.08
N LEU A 87 -2.34 5.77 9.30
CA LEU A 87 -3.65 5.20 9.61
C LEU A 87 -4.74 5.77 8.68
N ARG A 88 -4.78 7.09 8.53
CA ARG A 88 -5.75 7.76 7.65
C ARG A 88 -5.58 7.36 6.18
N ILE A 89 -4.35 7.21 5.70
CA ILE A 89 -4.11 6.70 4.33
C ILE A 89 -4.65 5.28 4.20
N VAL A 90 -4.35 4.39 5.15
CA VAL A 90 -4.83 2.99 5.13
C VAL A 90 -6.36 2.95 5.13
N GLU A 91 -7.01 3.75 5.98
CA GLU A 91 -8.49 3.85 6.03
C GLU A 91 -9.10 4.30 4.69
N GLN A 92 -8.42 5.15 3.91
CA GLN A 92 -8.87 5.51 2.56
C GLN A 92 -8.67 4.39 1.53
N LEU A 93 -7.63 3.57 1.69
CA LEU A 93 -7.31 2.49 0.76
C LEU A 93 -8.16 1.23 0.97
N MET A 94 -8.53 0.90 2.21
CA MET A 94 -9.18 -0.38 2.53
C MET A 94 -10.52 -0.63 1.82
N PRO A 95 -11.42 0.35 1.65
CA PRO A 95 -12.66 0.14 0.90
C PRO A 95 -12.43 -0.34 -0.54
N GLU A 96 -11.27 0.01 -1.11
CA GLU A 96 -10.87 -0.31 -2.48
C GLU A 96 -9.83 -1.44 -2.56
N VAL A 97 -9.64 -2.21 -1.48
CA VAL A 97 -8.52 -3.18 -1.37
C VAL A 97 -8.49 -4.19 -2.51
N LEU A 98 -9.66 -4.68 -2.96
CA LEU A 98 -9.74 -5.65 -4.05
C LEU A 98 -9.24 -5.02 -5.36
N MET A 99 -9.78 -3.86 -5.71
CA MET A 99 -9.36 -3.13 -6.92
C MET A 99 -7.86 -2.85 -6.89
N LEU A 100 -7.35 -2.35 -5.75
CA LEU A 100 -5.93 -2.07 -5.57
C LEU A 100 -5.06 -3.31 -5.72
N CYS A 101 -5.49 -4.46 -5.18
CA CYS A 101 -4.74 -5.70 -5.28
C CYS A 101 -4.72 -6.27 -6.71
N LEU A 102 -5.79 -6.11 -7.46
CA LEU A 102 -5.87 -6.56 -8.86
C LEU A 102 -5.07 -5.68 -9.82
N ASP A 103 -4.83 -4.42 -9.45
CA ASP A 103 -4.03 -3.47 -10.22
C ASP A 103 -2.53 -3.83 -10.26
N GLU A 104 -1.86 -3.50 -11.37
CA GLU A 104 -0.42 -3.76 -11.58
C GLU A 104 0.50 -2.98 -10.62
N HIS A 105 -0.01 -1.94 -9.96
CA HIS A 105 0.74 -1.08 -9.04
C HIS A 105 0.14 -1.03 -7.64
N GLY A 106 -1.18 -1.01 -7.53
CA GLY A 106 -1.90 -0.83 -6.26
C GLY A 106 -1.53 -1.87 -5.20
N GLY A 107 -1.27 -3.12 -5.59
CA GLY A 107 -0.88 -4.18 -4.68
C GLY A 107 0.44 -3.90 -3.94
N TYR A 108 1.36 -3.13 -4.53
CA TYR A 108 2.59 -2.71 -3.85
C TYR A 108 2.31 -1.65 -2.77
N VAL A 109 1.28 -0.82 -2.97
CA VAL A 109 0.85 0.18 -1.98
C VAL A 109 0.13 -0.49 -0.82
N VAL A 110 -0.74 -1.47 -1.09
CA VAL A 110 -1.38 -2.28 -0.05
C VAL A 110 -0.33 -2.98 0.82
N GLN A 111 0.69 -3.60 0.22
CA GLN A 111 1.81 -4.19 0.97
C GLN A 111 2.57 -3.13 1.79
N SER A 112 2.79 -1.95 1.24
CA SER A 112 3.51 -0.87 1.94
C SER A 112 2.78 -0.30 3.15
N CYS A 113 1.48 -0.58 3.29
CA CYS A 113 0.71 -0.21 4.48
C CYS A 113 1.23 -0.92 5.74
N PHE A 114 1.64 -2.18 5.61
CA PHE A 114 2.07 -3.01 6.74
C PHE A 114 3.53 -3.50 6.66
N LYS A 115 4.20 -3.31 5.52
CA LYS A 115 5.59 -3.71 5.28
C LYS A 115 6.46 -2.52 4.82
N GLN A 116 7.42 -2.12 5.64
CA GLN A 116 8.24 -0.93 5.37
C GLN A 116 9.45 -1.20 4.44
N ALA A 117 10.22 -2.23 4.75
CA ALA A 117 11.41 -2.63 4.00
C ALA A 117 11.67 -4.13 4.20
N ASP A 118 12.54 -4.70 3.37
CA ASP A 118 12.97 -6.09 3.55
C ASP A 118 13.59 -6.27 4.94
N ASN A 119 13.14 -7.31 5.64
CA ASN A 119 13.51 -7.64 7.02
C ASN A 119 13.03 -6.69 8.13
N ALA A 120 12.44 -5.53 7.83
CA ALA A 120 11.83 -4.66 8.85
C ALA A 120 10.65 -5.34 9.58
N PRO A 121 10.36 -5.00 10.85
CA PRO A 121 9.14 -5.44 11.52
C PRO A 121 7.90 -5.04 10.71
N LEU A 122 6.87 -5.88 10.74
CA LEU A 122 5.56 -5.49 10.21
C LEU A 122 4.93 -4.46 11.14
N ASP A 123 4.19 -3.53 10.56
CA ASP A 123 3.33 -2.62 11.32
C ASP A 123 2.08 -3.40 11.73
N ALA A 124 2.03 -3.82 12.99
CA ALA A 124 1.02 -4.76 13.48
C ALA A 124 -0.40 -4.20 13.37
N ASP A 125 -0.60 -2.92 13.67
CA ASP A 125 -1.90 -2.27 13.61
C ASP A 125 -2.40 -2.19 12.16
N MET A 126 -1.53 -1.79 11.23
CA MET A 126 -1.88 -1.74 9.81
C MET A 126 -2.13 -3.14 9.24
N LEU A 127 -1.35 -4.14 9.67
CA LEU A 127 -1.56 -5.53 9.28
C LEU A 127 -2.94 -6.04 9.73
N VAL A 128 -3.38 -5.70 10.95
CA VAL A 128 -4.73 -6.05 11.43
C VAL A 128 -5.79 -5.50 10.48
N ILE A 129 -5.69 -4.21 10.14
CA ILE A 129 -6.67 -3.54 9.28
C ILE A 129 -6.73 -4.20 7.89
N VAL A 130 -5.58 -4.46 7.27
CA VAL A 130 -5.52 -5.09 5.95
C VAL A 130 -6.05 -6.53 6.00
N LEU A 131 -5.68 -7.32 7.02
CA LEU A 131 -6.18 -8.68 7.18
C LEU A 131 -7.69 -8.71 7.41
N ASP A 132 -8.22 -7.88 8.30
CA ASP A 132 -9.65 -7.85 8.61
C ASP A 132 -10.47 -7.42 7.38
N THR A 133 -9.94 -6.51 6.56
CA THR A 133 -10.56 -6.12 5.29
C THR A 133 -10.58 -7.28 4.30
N VAL A 134 -9.45 -7.99 4.11
CA VAL A 134 -9.37 -9.15 3.20
C VAL A 134 -10.22 -10.32 3.69
N LEU A 135 -10.30 -10.56 4.99
CA LEU A 135 -11.18 -11.57 5.59
C LEU A 135 -12.67 -11.25 5.42
N GLY A 136 -13.02 -9.97 5.22
CA GLY A 136 -14.37 -9.52 4.90
C GLY A 136 -14.78 -9.73 3.45
N LEU A 137 -13.85 -10.11 2.56
CA LEU A 137 -14.15 -10.38 1.16
C LEU A 137 -14.98 -11.66 1.00
N GLY A 138 -15.89 -11.64 0.02
CA GLY A 138 -16.61 -12.84 -0.39
C GLY A 138 -15.72 -13.84 -1.12
N ILE A 139 -16.26 -15.02 -1.37
CA ILE A 139 -15.55 -16.13 -2.02
C ILE A 139 -15.13 -15.76 -3.45
N GLU A 140 -15.95 -15.00 -4.17
CA GLU A 140 -15.66 -14.58 -5.54
C GLU A 140 -14.51 -13.57 -5.58
N GLU A 141 -14.54 -12.56 -4.71
CA GLU A 141 -13.47 -11.57 -4.58
C GLU A 141 -12.15 -12.22 -4.15
N LEU A 142 -12.20 -13.11 -3.15
CA LEU A 142 -11.02 -13.85 -2.71
C LEU A 142 -10.48 -14.76 -3.82
N THR A 143 -11.35 -15.37 -4.63
CA THR A 143 -10.94 -16.17 -5.79
C THR A 143 -10.15 -15.31 -6.76
N GLN A 144 -10.67 -14.14 -7.16
CA GLN A 144 -9.97 -13.20 -8.04
C GLN A 144 -8.62 -12.81 -7.45
N MET A 145 -8.57 -12.51 -6.15
CA MET A 145 -7.35 -12.09 -5.47
C MET A 145 -6.29 -13.21 -5.44
N VAL A 146 -6.69 -14.47 -5.20
CA VAL A 146 -5.80 -15.64 -5.15
C VAL A 146 -5.28 -16.04 -6.54
N THR A 147 -6.09 -15.89 -7.59
CA THR A 147 -5.73 -16.30 -8.94
C THR A 147 -5.09 -15.20 -9.78
N GLY A 148 -5.31 -13.93 -9.43
CA GLY A 148 -4.89 -12.78 -10.23
C GLY A 148 -3.38 -12.62 -10.37
N ASP A 149 -2.94 -12.04 -11.49
CA ASP A 149 -1.52 -11.96 -11.87
C ASP A 149 -0.66 -11.10 -10.94
N HIS A 150 -1.29 -10.10 -10.30
CA HIS A 150 -0.64 -9.20 -9.36
C HIS A 150 -1.12 -9.41 -7.92
N SER A 151 -2.43 -9.64 -7.75
CA SER A 151 -3.09 -9.74 -6.44
C SER A 151 -2.59 -10.90 -5.57
N HIS A 152 -2.17 -12.02 -6.17
CA HIS A 152 -1.71 -13.19 -5.42
C HIS A 152 -0.46 -12.88 -4.57
N TRP A 153 0.34 -11.88 -4.97
CA TRP A 153 1.50 -11.45 -4.19
C TRP A 153 1.12 -10.80 -2.87
N VAL A 154 0.02 -10.05 -2.84
CA VAL A 154 -0.51 -9.48 -1.59
C VAL A 154 -0.97 -10.61 -0.67
N VAL A 155 -1.69 -11.61 -1.21
CA VAL A 155 -2.10 -12.79 -0.43
C VAL A 155 -0.89 -13.54 0.14
N LEU A 156 0.16 -13.74 -0.67
CA LEU A 156 1.39 -14.39 -0.22
C LEU A 156 2.11 -13.64 0.90
N GLU A 157 2.06 -12.31 0.89
CA GLU A 157 2.64 -11.47 1.94
C GLU A 157 1.79 -11.52 3.22
N LEU A 158 0.46 -11.50 3.10
CA LEU A 158 -0.46 -11.67 4.22
C LEU A 158 -0.34 -13.06 4.87
N LEU A 159 0.00 -14.08 4.09
CA LEU A 159 0.32 -15.43 4.56
C LEU A 159 1.80 -15.61 4.94
N GLY A 160 2.61 -14.55 4.90
CA GLY A 160 4.05 -14.61 5.20
C GLY A 160 4.35 -15.04 6.63
N GLU A 161 5.57 -15.51 6.87
CA GLU A 161 6.01 -16.02 8.18
C GLU A 161 5.78 -15.00 9.31
N LYS A 162 6.14 -13.74 9.09
CA LYS A 162 5.92 -12.66 10.07
C LYS A 162 4.44 -12.46 10.39
N SER A 163 3.58 -12.51 9.37
CA SER A 163 2.13 -12.40 9.52
C SER A 163 1.56 -13.60 10.28
N GLN A 164 2.04 -14.82 10.01
CA GLN A 164 1.66 -16.03 10.75
C GLN A 164 2.04 -15.96 12.23
N ILE A 165 3.19 -15.34 12.56
CA ILE A 165 3.64 -15.15 13.94
C ILE A 165 2.80 -14.09 14.65
N LEU A 166 2.62 -12.91 14.04
CA LEU A 166 1.95 -11.77 14.66
C LEU A 166 0.43 -11.93 14.72
N MET A 167 -0.18 -12.49 13.67
CA MET A 167 -1.62 -12.53 13.44
C MET A 167 -2.12 -13.96 13.20
N LYS A 168 -1.61 -14.91 13.98
CA LYS A 168 -1.83 -16.37 13.80
C LYS A 168 -3.28 -16.73 13.49
N GLU A 169 -4.24 -16.21 14.27
CA GLU A 169 -5.64 -16.58 14.11
C GLU A 169 -6.25 -16.02 12.82
N ARG A 170 -5.99 -14.75 12.49
CA ARG A 170 -6.45 -14.13 11.24
C ARG A 170 -5.88 -14.83 10.02
N VAL A 171 -4.58 -15.13 10.04
CA VAL A 171 -3.89 -15.84 8.95
C VAL A 171 -4.41 -17.27 8.81
N ARG A 172 -4.72 -17.95 9.92
CA ARG A 172 -5.38 -19.27 9.90
C ARG A 172 -6.76 -19.22 9.26
N ILE A 173 -7.57 -18.21 9.57
CA ILE A 173 -8.90 -18.03 8.96
C ILE A 173 -8.76 -17.77 7.46
N LEU A 174 -7.84 -16.88 7.05
CA LEU A 174 -7.58 -16.62 5.63
C LEU A 174 -7.17 -17.91 4.90
N ALA A 175 -6.28 -18.69 5.50
CA ALA A 175 -5.87 -19.98 4.96
C ALA A 175 -7.04 -20.96 4.79
N LEU A 176 -7.98 -21.00 5.76
CA LEU A 176 -9.18 -21.83 5.67
C LEU A 176 -10.14 -21.35 4.57
N MET A 177 -10.30 -20.03 4.40
CA MET A 177 -11.12 -19.48 3.31
C MET A 177 -10.56 -19.86 1.95
N ILE A 178 -9.23 -19.71 1.77
CA ILE A 178 -8.53 -20.11 0.54
C ILE A 178 -8.67 -21.62 0.29
N SER A 179 -8.53 -22.45 1.33
CA SER A 179 -8.66 -23.91 1.22
C SER A 179 -10.07 -24.38 0.80
N ARG A 180 -11.08 -23.52 0.93
CA ARG A 180 -12.47 -23.81 0.54
C ARG A 180 -12.80 -23.40 -0.89
N LEU A 181 -11.88 -22.74 -1.60
CA LEU A 181 -12.06 -22.45 -3.01
C LEU A 181 -12.15 -23.75 -3.82
N SER A 182 -12.78 -23.70 -4.99
CA SER A 182 -12.98 -24.90 -5.81
C SER A 182 -11.66 -25.52 -6.23
N GLU A 183 -11.64 -26.85 -6.40
CA GLU A 183 -10.43 -27.57 -6.83
C GLU A 183 -9.89 -27.02 -8.16
N THR A 184 -10.79 -26.66 -9.08
CA THR A 184 -10.44 -26.04 -10.36
C THR A 184 -9.69 -24.71 -10.21
N VAL A 185 -10.05 -23.90 -9.21
CA VAL A 185 -9.35 -22.66 -8.87
C VAL A 185 -7.99 -22.98 -8.25
N LEU A 186 -7.94 -23.91 -7.31
CA LEU A 186 -6.71 -24.25 -6.58
C LEU A 186 -5.62 -24.88 -7.47
N GLN A 187 -5.99 -25.46 -8.62
CA GLN A 187 -5.04 -25.98 -9.61
C GLN A 187 -4.39 -24.89 -10.47
N GLN A 188 -4.92 -23.66 -10.48
CA GLN A 188 -4.34 -22.56 -11.25
C GLN A 188 -2.93 -22.20 -10.75
N PRO A 189 -2.04 -21.68 -11.62
CA PRO A 189 -0.63 -21.45 -11.27
C PRO A 189 -0.44 -20.56 -10.03
N ASN A 190 -1.11 -19.41 -9.97
CA ASN A 190 -0.99 -18.46 -8.87
C ASN A 190 -1.59 -19.02 -7.58
N ALA A 191 -2.78 -19.64 -7.67
CA ALA A 191 -3.42 -20.30 -6.54
C ALA A 191 -2.55 -21.41 -5.93
N ARG A 192 -1.87 -22.23 -6.76
CA ARG A 192 -0.93 -23.25 -6.27
C ARG A 192 0.22 -22.66 -5.46
N ARG A 193 0.72 -21.48 -5.85
CA ARG A 193 1.78 -20.77 -5.10
C ARG A 193 1.27 -20.28 -3.75
N VAL A 194 0.05 -19.74 -3.73
CA VAL A 194 -0.64 -19.34 -2.49
C VAL A 194 -0.86 -20.55 -1.58
N MET A 195 -1.34 -21.67 -2.13
CA MET A 195 -1.56 -22.91 -1.40
C MET A 195 -0.29 -23.45 -0.74
N ALA A 196 0.85 -23.35 -1.42
CA ALA A 196 2.15 -23.77 -0.88
C ALA A 196 2.63 -22.92 0.32
N ARG A 197 2.01 -21.76 0.57
CA ARG A 197 2.32 -20.87 1.70
C ARG A 197 1.37 -21.05 2.89
N LEU A 198 0.30 -21.83 2.74
CA LEU A 198 -0.65 -22.01 3.84
C LEU A 198 0.04 -22.61 5.06
N PRO A 199 -0.28 -22.13 6.28
CA PRO A 199 0.21 -22.74 7.50
C PRO A 199 -0.27 -24.20 7.57
N ALA A 200 0.57 -25.08 8.11
CA ALA A 200 0.17 -26.46 8.37
C ALA A 200 -1.07 -26.45 9.30
N THR A 201 -2.12 -27.14 8.89
CA THR A 201 -3.30 -27.37 9.74
C THR A 201 -2.84 -28.21 10.94
N SER A 202 -2.72 -27.57 12.10
CA SER A 202 -2.57 -28.22 13.40
C SER A 202 -3.90 -28.21 14.13
#